data_AF-A0A7T1ANG7-F1
#
_entry.id   AF-A0A7T1ANG7-F1
#
_cell.length_a   1.000
_cell.length_b   1.000
_cell.length_c   1.000
_cell.angle_alpha   90.00
_cell.angle_beta   90.00
_cell.angle_gamma   90.00
#
_symmetry.space_group_name_H-M   'P 1'
#
loop_
_entity.id
_entity.type
_entity.pdbx_description
1 polymer ?
#
loop_
_entity_poly.entity_id
_entity_poly.type
_entity_poly.pdbx_seq_one_letter_code
_entity_poly.pdbx_strand_id
1 'polypeptide(L)'
;MTILPENLKNERTLLPMFSSFMKEFKVNQLFRKCHMNKKKGFPVKDVFQMIFLLVFTQKNVAGLLQSRHPLFQGKKDTLYRFLHKTSGSWRKLLFLLSTKVVSEALLPFTSLKRYTWVVDDSPYERPRSLKVEGLSRFYDHTQGRF
;
A
#
# COMPACT_ATOMS: atom_id res chain seq x y z
N MET A 1 4.54 6.95 -24.38
CA MET A 1 5.50 6.71 -23.28
C MET A 1 5.49 7.93 -22.37
N THR A 2 4.78 7.89 -21.25
CA THR A 2 4.87 8.93 -20.23
C THR A 2 6.12 8.67 -19.40
N ILE A 3 7.12 9.53 -19.57
CA ILE A 3 8.34 9.53 -18.76
C ILE A 3 7.90 9.86 -17.33
N LEU A 4 7.83 8.85 -16.46
CA LEU A 4 7.57 9.06 -15.05
C LEU A 4 8.73 9.91 -14.49
N PRO A 5 8.47 11.03 -13.80
CA PRO A 5 9.54 11.82 -13.23
C PRO A 5 10.30 10.97 -12.21
N GLU A 6 11.62 10.89 -12.40
CA GLU A 6 12.52 10.13 -11.55
C GLU A 6 12.70 10.86 -10.20
N ASN A 7 11.67 10.81 -9.34
CA ASN A 7 11.68 11.57 -8.09
C ASN A 7 12.43 10.82 -6.96
N LEU A 8 13.72 10.58 -7.17
CA LEU A 8 14.64 9.94 -6.23
C LEU A 8 14.74 10.70 -4.88
N LYS A 9 14.52 12.02 -4.89
CA LYS A 9 14.50 12.84 -3.66
C LYS A 9 13.32 12.46 -2.74
N ASN A 10 12.15 12.19 -3.31
CA ASN A 10 11.00 11.73 -2.53
C ASN A 10 11.24 10.35 -1.91
N GLU A 11 11.87 9.42 -2.62
CA GLU A 11 12.12 8.05 -2.12
C GLU A 11 12.95 8.03 -0.82
N ARG A 12 13.99 8.87 -0.74
CA ARG A 12 14.88 8.95 0.43
C ARG A 12 14.16 9.44 1.69
N THR A 13 13.15 10.29 1.54
CA THR A 13 12.36 10.82 2.66
C THR A 13 11.23 9.87 3.08
N LEU A 14 10.66 9.13 2.12
CA LEU A 14 9.52 8.24 2.36
C LEU A 14 9.88 7.02 3.21
N LEU A 15 11.07 6.42 3.03
CA LEU A 15 11.43 5.21 3.75
C LEU A 15 11.60 5.40 5.28
N PRO A 16 12.28 6.45 5.77
CA PRO A 16 12.27 6.79 7.19
C PRO A 16 10.87 7.06 7.71
N MET A 17 10.04 7.81 6.96
CA MET A 17 8.66 8.09 7.32
C MET A 17 7.83 6.81 7.48
N PHE A 18 7.91 5.87 6.53
CA PHE A 18 7.22 4.59 6.61
C PHE A 18 7.75 3.72 7.76
N SER A 19 9.05 3.77 8.03
CA SER A 19 9.66 3.05 9.15
C SER A 19 9.15 3.58 10.49
N SER A 20 9.08 4.90 10.65
CA SER A 20 8.50 5.56 11.82
C SER A 20 7.02 5.21 11.98
N PHE A 21 6.23 5.35 10.93
CA PHE A 21 4.80 4.97 10.92
C PHE A 21 4.61 3.51 11.34
N MET A 22 5.38 2.58 10.78
CA MET A 22 5.28 1.16 11.13
C MET A 22 5.63 0.88 12.59
N LYS A 23 6.61 1.61 13.14
CA LYS A 23 7.02 1.49 14.54
C LYS A 23 5.93 2.04 15.45
N GLU A 24 5.44 3.24 15.16
CA GLU A 24 4.39 3.94 15.89
C GLU A 24 3.12 3.09 15.98
N PHE A 25 2.58 2.65 14.84
CA PHE A 25 1.37 1.83 14.80
C PHE A 25 1.63 0.32 14.98
N LYS A 26 2.83 -0.07 15.42
CA LYS A 26 3.21 -1.48 15.71
C LYS A 26 2.77 -2.45 14.60
N VAL A 27 2.93 -2.07 13.34
CA VAL A 27 2.37 -2.78 12.17
C VAL A 27 2.85 -4.24 12.10
N ASN A 28 4.08 -4.51 12.55
CA ASN A 28 4.62 -5.87 12.65
C ASN A 28 3.81 -6.80 13.55
N GLN A 29 3.21 -6.28 14.62
CA GLN A 29 2.32 -7.05 15.49
C GLN A 29 0.99 -7.32 14.79
N LEU A 30 0.49 -6.37 14.00
CA LEU A 30 -0.72 -6.53 13.22
C LEU A 30 -0.54 -7.60 12.13
N PHE A 31 0.62 -7.66 11.46
CA PHE A 31 0.92 -8.74 10.51
C PHE A 31 0.77 -10.12 11.14
N ARG A 32 1.25 -10.30 12.37
CA ARG A 32 1.10 -11.56 13.12
C ARG A 32 -0.36 -11.91 13.38
N LYS A 33 -1.17 -10.91 13.79
CA LYS A 33 -2.62 -11.07 14.00
C LYS A 33 -3.40 -11.38 12.72
N CYS A 34 -2.82 -11.06 11.56
CA CYS A 34 -3.43 -11.25 10.24
C CYS A 34 -2.84 -12.43 9.47
N HIS A 35 -2.05 -13.29 10.12
CA HIS A 35 -1.38 -14.46 9.51
C HIS A 35 -0.44 -14.10 8.35
N MET A 36 0.03 -12.86 8.32
CA MET A 36 1.04 -12.36 7.37
C MET A 36 2.44 -12.61 7.92
N ASN A 37 2.74 -13.89 8.11
CA ASN A 37 4.02 -14.34 8.63
C ASN A 37 4.85 -14.91 7.49
N LYS A 38 6.17 -14.73 7.56
CA LYS A 38 7.10 -15.35 6.62
C LYS A 38 8.04 -16.29 7.37
N LYS A 39 8.22 -17.50 6.84
CA LYS A 39 9.11 -18.52 7.41
C LYS A 39 10.57 -18.34 6.98
N LYS A 40 10.83 -17.82 5.78
CA LYS A 40 12.18 -17.66 5.20
C LYS A 40 12.25 -16.46 4.25
N GLY A 41 13.45 -15.87 4.11
CA GLY A 41 13.73 -14.75 3.21
C GLY A 41 13.47 -13.39 3.84
N PHE A 42 13.21 -12.37 3.01
CA PHE A 42 13.10 -10.98 3.49
C PHE A 42 11.94 -10.76 4.49
N PRO A 43 12.15 -9.94 5.54
CA PRO A 43 11.12 -9.52 6.47
C PRO A 43 9.86 -8.97 5.79
N VAL A 44 8.68 -9.25 6.36
CA VAL A 44 7.39 -8.77 5.84
C VAL A 44 7.32 -7.24 5.81
N LYS A 45 7.90 -6.58 6.83
CA LYS A 45 7.99 -5.12 6.91
C LYS A 45 8.67 -4.51 5.68
N ASP A 46 9.76 -5.13 5.20
CA ASP A 46 10.53 -4.60 4.09
C ASP A 46 9.72 -4.71 2.79
N VAL A 47 9.04 -5.85 2.60
CA VAL A 47 8.15 -6.06 1.43
C VAL A 47 6.98 -5.09 1.46
N PHE A 48 6.44 -4.79 2.64
CA PHE A 48 5.34 -3.84 2.76
C PHE A 48 5.80 -2.38 2.56
N GLN A 49 6.98 -2.00 3.06
CA GLN A 49 7.60 -0.71 2.73
C GLN A 49 7.85 -0.58 1.23
N MET A 50 8.24 -1.67 0.57
CA MET A 50 8.39 -1.70 -0.88
C MET A 50 7.06 -1.39 -1.60
N ILE A 51 5.95 -1.98 -1.16
CA ILE A 51 4.61 -1.70 -1.70
C ILE A 51 4.23 -0.24 -1.49
N PHE A 52 4.47 0.31 -0.30
CA PHE A 52 4.18 1.71 0.00
C PHE A 52 5.00 2.63 -0.90
N LEU A 53 6.29 2.36 -1.07
CA LEU A 53 7.11 3.16 -1.96
C LEU A 53 6.58 3.17 -3.39
N LEU A 54 6.14 2.02 -3.92
CA LEU A 54 5.52 1.95 -5.26
C LEU A 54 4.28 2.84 -5.37
N VAL A 55 3.39 2.81 -4.37
CA VAL A 55 2.17 3.61 -4.36
C VAL A 55 2.48 5.11 -4.25
N PHE A 56 3.31 5.52 -3.28
CA PHE A 56 3.60 6.93 -3.04
C PHE A 56 4.51 7.56 -4.09
N THR A 57 5.29 6.76 -4.83
CA THR A 57 6.10 7.24 -5.96
C THR A 57 5.38 7.12 -7.30
N GLN A 58 4.18 6.51 -7.34
CA GLN A 58 3.45 6.20 -8.57
C GLN A 58 4.29 5.40 -9.59
N LYS A 59 5.21 4.57 -9.08
CA LYS A 59 6.05 3.70 -9.90
C LYS A 59 5.47 2.29 -9.95
N ASN A 60 5.60 1.66 -11.11
CA ASN A 60 5.40 0.22 -11.21
C ASN A 60 6.67 -0.53 -10.76
N VAL A 61 6.55 -1.84 -10.53
CA VAL A 61 7.66 -2.69 -10.07
C VAL A 61 8.86 -2.61 -11.03
N ALA A 62 8.63 -2.52 -12.34
CA ALA A 62 9.72 -2.44 -13.32
C ALA A 62 10.49 -1.12 -13.23
N GLY A 63 9.79 0.01 -13.11
CA GLY A 63 10.42 1.33 -12.96
C GLY A 63 11.25 1.47 -11.69
N LEU A 64 10.83 0.80 -10.60
CA LEU A 64 11.59 0.82 -9.34
C LEU A 64 12.74 -0.19 -9.28
N LEU A 65 12.73 -1.22 -10.13
CA LEU A 65 13.88 -2.10 -10.33
C LEU A 65 14.98 -1.41 -11.16
N GLN A 66 14.57 -0.59 -12.13
CA GLN A 66 15.50 0.18 -12.96
C GLN A 66 16.26 1.24 -12.16
N SER A 67 15.66 1.81 -11.11
CA SER A 67 16.33 2.79 -10.24
C SER A 67 17.45 2.18 -9.37
N ARG A 68 17.72 0.86 -9.47
CA ARG A 68 18.73 0.11 -8.69
C ARG A 68 18.62 0.35 -7.18
N HIS A 69 17.43 0.68 -6.68
CA HIS A 69 17.24 0.99 -5.27
C HIS A 69 17.62 -0.24 -4.40
N PRO A 70 18.49 -0.12 -3.38
CA PRO A 70 19.00 -1.25 -2.60
C PRO A 70 17.90 -2.11 -1.96
N LEU A 71 16.79 -1.49 -1.55
CA LEU A 71 15.63 -2.21 -1.02
C LEU A 71 14.97 -3.17 -2.04
N PHE A 72 15.15 -2.98 -3.34
CA PHE A 72 14.44 -3.72 -4.40
C PHE A 72 15.32 -4.65 -5.22
N GLN A 73 16.64 -4.50 -5.17
CA GLN A 73 17.59 -5.35 -5.89
C GLN A 73 17.37 -6.84 -5.55
N GLY A 74 17.00 -7.65 -6.53
CA GLY A 74 16.75 -9.09 -6.38
C GLY A 74 15.47 -9.46 -5.62
N LYS A 75 14.56 -8.52 -5.33
CA LYS A 75 13.39 -8.76 -4.46
C LYS A 75 12.05 -8.81 -5.19
N LYS A 76 12.04 -8.69 -6.52
CA LYS A 76 10.83 -8.75 -7.37
C LYS A 76 9.96 -9.98 -7.06
N ASP A 77 10.54 -11.17 -7.08
CA ASP A 77 9.79 -12.42 -6.87
C ASP A 77 9.31 -12.55 -5.42
N THR A 78 9.98 -11.89 -4.48
CA THR A 78 9.51 -11.82 -3.10
C THR A 78 8.27 -10.94 -2.99
N LEU A 79 8.23 -9.81 -3.68
CA LEU A 79 7.08 -8.92 -3.72
C LEU A 79 5.86 -9.63 -4.34
N TYR A 80 6.03 -10.27 -5.50
CA TYR A 80 4.94 -11.00 -6.15
C TYR A 80 4.44 -12.15 -5.29
N ARG A 81 5.33 -13.00 -4.74
CA ARG A 81 4.91 -14.09 -3.85
C ARG A 81 4.17 -13.58 -2.61
N PHE A 82 4.55 -12.41 -2.10
CA PHE A 82 3.85 -11.82 -0.96
C PHE A 82 2.45 -11.33 -1.33
N LEU A 83 2.29 -10.62 -2.45
CA LEU A 83 0.99 -10.14 -2.93
C LEU A 83 0.04 -11.28 -3.32
N HIS A 84 0.58 -12.36 -3.89
CA HIS A 84 -0.21 -13.55 -4.28
C HIS A 84 -0.47 -14.52 -3.13
N LYS A 85 0.10 -14.30 -1.94
CA LYS A 85 -0.11 -15.18 -0.79
C LYS A 85 -1.50 -14.98 -0.21
N THR A 86 -2.37 -15.97 -0.38
CA THR A 86 -3.76 -15.95 0.10
C THR A 86 -3.90 -16.21 1.60
N SER A 87 -2.83 -16.63 2.29
CA SER A 87 -2.89 -16.96 3.72
C SER A 87 -3.02 -15.73 4.63
N GLY A 88 -2.77 -14.53 4.11
CA GLY A 88 -2.83 -13.28 4.88
C GLY A 88 -4.19 -12.61 4.75
N SER A 89 -4.80 -12.23 5.88
CA SER A 89 -6.09 -11.52 5.85
C SER A 89 -5.88 -10.02 5.66
N TRP A 90 -5.84 -9.57 4.40
CA TRP A 90 -5.70 -8.15 4.04
C TRP A 90 -6.81 -7.26 4.63
N ARG A 91 -8.06 -7.75 4.61
CA ARG A 91 -9.20 -7.05 5.20
C ARG A 91 -9.03 -6.84 6.71
N LYS A 92 -8.58 -7.87 7.43
CA LYS A 92 -8.30 -7.77 8.87
C LYS A 92 -7.14 -6.82 9.16
N LEU A 93 -6.10 -6.84 8.33
CA LEU A 93 -4.97 -5.91 8.47
C LEU A 93 -5.44 -4.47 8.32
N LEU A 94 -6.19 -4.17 7.25
CA LEU A 94 -6.74 -2.84 7.00
C LEU A 94 -7.59 -2.38 8.19
N PHE A 95 -8.55 -3.20 8.61
CA PHE A 95 -9.41 -2.87 9.75
C PHE A 95 -8.60 -2.57 11.02
N LEU A 96 -7.68 -3.47 11.42
CA LEU A 96 -6.89 -3.29 12.64
C LEU A 96 -5.97 -2.07 12.56
N LEU A 97 -5.36 -1.82 11.39
CA LEU A 97 -4.50 -0.66 11.20
C LEU A 97 -5.30 0.64 11.22
N SER A 98 -6.42 0.70 10.50
CA SER A 98 -7.31 1.87 10.47
C SER A 98 -7.84 2.20 11.86
N THR A 99 -8.34 1.21 12.61
CA THR A 99 -8.78 1.42 14.00
C THR A 99 -7.66 1.99 14.85
N LYS A 100 -6.44 1.45 14.72
CA LYS A 100 -5.29 1.93 15.49
C LYS A 100 -4.90 3.37 15.13
N VAL A 101 -4.86 3.71 13.84
CA VAL A 101 -4.59 5.08 13.37
C VAL A 101 -5.67 6.05 13.87
N VAL A 102 -6.94 5.69 13.73
CA VAL A 102 -8.06 6.51 14.20
C VAL A 102 -7.96 6.72 15.71
N SER A 103 -7.86 5.65 16.50
CA SER A 103 -7.85 5.74 17.97
C SER A 103 -6.61 6.45 18.52
N GLU A 104 -5.43 6.21 17.97
CA GLU A 104 -4.16 6.68 18.55
C GLU A 104 -3.69 8.02 17.98
N ALA A 105 -4.01 8.32 16.72
CA ALA A 105 -3.48 9.50 16.04
C ALA A 105 -4.54 10.50 15.57
N LEU A 106 -5.82 10.12 15.46
CA LEU A 106 -6.87 11.07 15.04
C LEU A 106 -7.76 11.49 16.22
N LEU A 107 -8.21 10.53 17.03
CA LEU A 107 -9.09 10.77 18.18
C LEU A 107 -8.55 11.80 19.19
N PRO A 108 -7.25 11.81 19.55
CA PRO A 108 -6.72 12.80 20.48
C PRO A 108 -6.83 14.25 19.98
N PHE A 109 -6.91 14.45 18.66
CA PHE A 109 -7.07 15.78 18.07
C PHE A 109 -8.53 16.16 17.83
N THR A 110 -9.48 15.23 18.02
CA THR A 110 -10.92 15.50 17.88
C THR A 110 -11.49 16.22 19.10
N SER A 111 -11.41 17.55 19.12
CA SER A 111 -12.45 18.33 19.80
C SER A 111 -13.71 18.30 18.92
N LEU A 112 -14.89 18.12 19.52
CA LEU A 112 -16.18 17.95 18.83
C LEU A 112 -16.52 19.03 17.77
N LYS A 113 -15.82 20.18 17.78
CA LYS A 113 -16.07 21.32 16.89
C LYS A 113 -15.29 21.34 15.56
N ARG A 114 -14.36 20.41 15.30
CA ARG A 114 -13.36 20.60 14.23
C ARG A 114 -13.28 19.54 13.11
N TYR A 115 -14.18 18.56 13.03
CA TYR A 115 -14.07 17.52 12.00
C TYR A 115 -15.39 17.19 11.31
N THR A 116 -15.35 17.14 9.98
CA THR A 116 -16.37 16.56 9.10
C THR A 116 -15.88 15.18 8.69
N TRP A 117 -16.70 14.14 8.88
CA TRP A 117 -16.40 12.84 8.31
C TRP A 117 -16.87 12.83 6.86
N VAL A 118 -15.91 12.84 5.93
CA VAL A 118 -16.18 12.75 4.49
C VAL A 118 -16.04 11.29 4.08
N VAL A 119 -17.08 10.77 3.44
CA VAL A 119 -17.08 9.45 2.81
C VAL A 119 -17.37 9.67 1.34
N ASP A 120 -16.44 9.24 0.50
CA ASP A 120 -16.54 9.29 -0.95
C ASP A 120 -16.14 7.92 -1.49
N ASP A 121 -16.83 7.46 -2.52
CA ASP A 121 -16.47 6.25 -3.26
C ASP A 121 -15.71 6.63 -4.53
N SER A 122 -14.76 5.78 -4.92
CA SER A 122 -14.02 5.98 -6.16
C SER A 122 -13.94 4.67 -6.91
N PRO A 123 -14.17 4.68 -8.24
CA PRO A 123 -14.01 3.49 -9.04
C PRO A 123 -12.54 3.07 -9.06
N TYR A 124 -12.32 1.77 -8.97
CA TYR A 124 -10.97 1.21 -9.02
C TYR A 124 -10.78 0.40 -10.30
N GLU A 125 -10.19 1.05 -11.30
CA GLU A 125 -10.05 0.47 -12.64
C GLU A 125 -9.04 -0.70 -12.69
N ARG A 126 -9.35 -1.67 -13.56
CA ARG A 126 -8.53 -2.85 -13.88
C ARG A 126 -8.33 -3.01 -15.39
N PRO A 127 -7.83 -1.99 -16.12
CA PRO A 127 -7.85 -1.96 -17.59
C PRO A 127 -6.97 -3.02 -18.26
N ARG A 128 -6.07 -3.66 -17.50
CA ARG A 128 -5.12 -4.68 -17.99
C ARG A 128 -5.47 -6.09 -17.54
N SER A 129 -6.67 -6.30 -17.01
CA SER A 129 -7.08 -7.61 -16.48
C SER A 129 -8.16 -8.23 -17.36
N LEU A 130 -7.94 -9.46 -17.81
CA LEU A 130 -8.85 -10.16 -18.73
C LEU A 130 -10.02 -10.86 -17.99
N LYS A 131 -9.77 -11.37 -16.79
CA LYS A 131 -10.77 -12.04 -15.93
C LYS A 131 -10.49 -11.65 -14.48
N VAL A 132 -11.40 -10.89 -13.87
CA VAL A 132 -11.32 -10.48 -12.46
C VAL A 132 -12.66 -10.79 -11.83
N GLU A 133 -12.64 -11.55 -10.74
CA GLU A 133 -13.83 -11.84 -9.95
C GLU A 133 -14.38 -10.55 -9.33
N GLY A 134 -15.70 -10.34 -9.42
CA GLY A 134 -16.36 -9.16 -8.85
C GLY A 134 -16.13 -7.85 -9.61
N LEU A 135 -15.60 -7.89 -10.84
CA LEU A 135 -15.51 -6.70 -11.69
C LEU A 135 -16.87 -6.43 -12.34
N SER A 136 -17.46 -5.28 -12.03
CA SER A 136 -18.64 -4.77 -12.73
C SER A 136 -18.21 -3.87 -13.89
N ARG A 137 -19.06 -3.79 -14.93
CA ARG A 137 -18.96 -2.73 -15.93
C ARG A 137 -19.51 -1.45 -15.31
N PHE A 138 -18.75 -0.37 -15.37
CA PHE A 138 -19.13 0.94 -14.87
C PHE A 138 -18.88 1.96 -15.98
N TYR A 139 -19.86 2.82 -16.28
CA TYR A 139 -19.68 3.87 -17.26
C TYR A 139 -19.05 5.09 -16.59
N ASP A 140 -17.81 5.40 -16.95
CA ASP A 140 -17.14 6.61 -16.54
C ASP A 140 -17.67 7.79 -17.36
N HIS A 141 -18.60 8.55 -16.78
CA HIS A 141 -19.15 9.78 -17.37
C HIS A 141 -18.10 10.86 -17.60
N THR A 142 -16.97 10.83 -16.88
CA THR A 142 -15.88 11.80 -17.04
C THR A 142 -15.10 11.55 -18.32
N GLN A 143 -14.87 10.27 -18.65
CA GLN A 143 -14.10 9.85 -19.84
C GLN A 143 -14.99 9.39 -21.00
N GLY A 144 -16.31 9.31 -20.80
CA GLY A 144 -17.28 8.91 -21.81
C GLY A 144 -17.17 7.44 -22.24
N ARG A 145 -16.70 6.54 -21.37
CA ARG A 145 -16.40 5.14 -21.69
C ARG A 145 -16.85 4.16 -20.60
N PHE A 146 -17.02 2.90 -20.97
CA PHE A 146 -17.14 1.78 -20.02
C PHE A 146 -15.77 1.25 -19.58
#